data_AF-A0A7C6MCL1-F1
#
_entry.id   AF-A0A7C6MCL1-F1
#
_cell.length_a   1.000
_cell.length_b   1.000
_cell.length_c   1.000
_cell.angle_alpha   90.00
_cell.angle_beta   90.00
_cell.angle_gamma   90.00
#
_symmetry.space_group_name_H-M   'P 1'
#
loop_
_entity.id
_entity.type
_entity.pdbx_description
1 polymer ?
#
loop_
_entity_poly.entity_id
_entity_poly.type
_entity_poly.pdbx_seq_one_letter_code
_entity_poly.pdbx_strand_id
1 'polypeptide(L)'
;MNEYIKPCLVDTGQGFSVFYQNRHLYSRYNPKRASKAAVSRLVIQPQTLILFLSPLLGYGLEELLSKIPENCFVIGLEADSELYELSKKHIPKHLQSDTRFALVHADSISPLLSWFEQLQSPPVRRCLALDASAGSSLYSDFYREAVGAFDSFISTWWKNRMTIMALGRNYHRNILRNISLLARSKQILKGSINRPILVAGAGPSLDGSISFIQRNRSTLYVLAVDTALAALAQAGITADAVIVLESQYWIEQAFHGFRSSTIPVFADLTARHGAITLPGGPLSLFYTCFDQSSLLNRLESLGLLPLEIPRLGSVGLAALYIARYTASAQTPIFFTGLDFSWQSGFSHSQGAPWPTRDRVTANRLQPAGP
;
A
#
# COMPACT_ATOMS: atom_id res chain seq x y z
N MET A 1 -12.04 37.01 -25.19
CA MET A 1 -13.30 36.32 -24.87
C MET A 1 -13.24 34.97 -25.58
N ASN A 2 -12.78 33.93 -24.90
CA ASN A 2 -12.85 32.57 -25.46
C ASN A 2 -14.31 32.17 -25.40
N GLU A 3 -15.01 32.17 -26.53
CA GLU A 3 -16.33 31.54 -26.61
C GLU A 3 -16.20 30.11 -26.10
N TYR A 4 -17.00 29.75 -25.10
CA TYR A 4 -17.16 28.38 -24.65
C TYR A 4 -17.84 27.60 -25.79
N ILE A 5 -17.04 27.09 -26.73
CA ILE A 5 -17.55 26.30 -27.86
C ILE A 5 -17.96 24.93 -27.31
N LYS A 6 -19.26 24.71 -27.16
CA LYS A 6 -19.80 23.39 -26.79
C LYS A 6 -19.49 22.34 -27.86
N PRO A 7 -19.31 21.07 -27.48
CA PRO A 7 -19.09 20.01 -28.45
C PRO A 7 -20.33 19.83 -29.33
N CYS A 8 -20.14 19.78 -30.64
CA CYS A 8 -21.22 19.67 -31.61
C CYS A 8 -21.13 18.39 -32.45
N LEU A 9 -22.28 17.85 -32.83
CA LEU A 9 -22.35 16.70 -33.72
C LEU A 9 -22.21 17.17 -35.17
N VAL A 10 -21.41 16.45 -35.95
CA VAL A 10 -21.23 16.69 -37.38
C VAL A 10 -21.60 15.42 -38.13
N ASP A 11 -22.62 15.50 -38.98
CA ASP A 11 -23.02 14.38 -39.84
C ASP A 11 -21.93 14.10 -40.89
N THR A 12 -21.58 12.82 -41.03
CA THR A 12 -20.56 12.33 -41.97
C THR A 12 -21.16 11.50 -43.10
N GLY A 13 -22.49 11.31 -43.12
CA GLY A 13 -23.20 10.38 -44.01
C GLY A 13 -23.10 8.91 -43.56
N GLN A 14 -22.16 8.56 -42.67
CA GLN A 14 -22.02 7.21 -42.08
C GLN A 14 -22.16 7.21 -40.54
N GLY A 15 -22.78 8.26 -40.00
CA GLY A 15 -22.92 8.52 -38.57
C GLY A 15 -22.42 9.92 -38.18
N PHE A 16 -22.33 10.18 -36.89
CA PHE A 16 -21.92 11.49 -36.37
C PHE A 16 -20.48 11.48 -35.88
N SER A 17 -19.71 12.48 -36.28
CA SER A 17 -18.49 12.88 -35.59
C SER A 17 -18.83 13.89 -34.49
N VAL A 18 -17.93 14.06 -33.53
CA VAL A 18 -17.96 15.19 -32.59
C VAL A 18 -16.89 16.20 -32.99
N PHE A 19 -17.24 17.48 -33.05
CA PHE A 19 -16.29 18.58 -33.24
C PHE A 19 -16.22 19.41 -31.95
N TYR A 20 -15.01 19.59 -31.44
CA TYR A 20 -14.76 20.29 -30.17
C TYR A 20 -13.32 20.80 -30.14
N GLN A 21 -13.09 21.98 -29.56
CA GLN A 21 -11.78 22.65 -29.51
C GLN A 21 -11.05 22.67 -30.87
N ASN A 22 -11.78 23.03 -31.92
CA ASN A 22 -11.29 23.13 -33.30
C ASN A 22 -10.76 21.80 -33.90
N ARG A 23 -11.22 20.65 -33.40
CA ARG A 23 -10.82 19.32 -33.87
C ARG A 23 -12.01 18.38 -33.98
N HIS A 24 -11.93 17.45 -34.93
CA HIS A 24 -12.85 16.30 -34.97
C HIS A 24 -12.32 15.20 -34.07
N LEU A 25 -13.14 14.75 -33.13
CA LEU A 25 -12.78 13.70 -32.17
C LEU A 25 -13.09 12.30 -32.70
N TYR A 26 -13.84 12.22 -33.80
CA TYR A 26 -14.00 11.01 -34.61
C TYR A 26 -13.62 11.29 -36.07
N SER A 27 -13.48 10.23 -36.88
CA SER A 27 -13.22 10.39 -38.31
C SER A 27 -14.36 11.15 -39.00
N ARG A 28 -13.99 12.10 -39.87
CA ARG A 28 -14.90 12.84 -40.76
C ARG A 28 -15.58 11.96 -41.81
N TYR A 29 -15.06 10.76 -42.07
CA TYR A 29 -15.54 9.88 -43.13
C TYR A 29 -16.30 8.68 -42.58
N ASN A 30 -15.76 8.02 -41.55
CA ASN A 30 -16.42 6.89 -40.89
C ASN A 30 -16.11 6.92 -39.38
N PRO A 31 -16.94 7.59 -38.58
CA PRO A 31 -16.61 7.88 -37.19
C PRO A 31 -16.60 6.63 -36.30
N LYS A 32 -17.27 5.55 -36.69
CA LYS A 32 -17.34 4.29 -35.93
C LYS A 32 -16.15 3.36 -36.15
N ARG A 33 -15.51 3.43 -37.33
CA ARG A 33 -14.52 2.43 -37.79
C ARG A 33 -13.33 2.27 -36.86
N ALA A 34 -12.73 3.37 -36.41
CA ALA A 34 -11.51 3.34 -35.60
C ALA A 34 -11.76 2.68 -34.24
N SER A 35 -12.80 3.11 -33.52
CA SER A 35 -13.14 2.60 -32.19
C SER A 35 -13.51 1.12 -32.24
N LYS A 36 -14.33 0.70 -33.22
CA LYS A 36 -14.67 -0.72 -33.41
C LYS A 36 -13.45 -1.58 -33.77
N ALA A 37 -12.55 -1.06 -34.60
CA ALA A 37 -11.32 -1.76 -34.97
C ALA A 37 -10.33 -1.87 -33.79
N ALA A 38 -10.29 -0.88 -32.91
CA ALA A 38 -9.48 -0.95 -31.69
C ALA A 38 -10.00 -2.05 -30.76
N VAL A 39 -11.31 -2.10 -30.51
CA VAL A 39 -11.95 -3.14 -29.69
C VAL A 39 -11.76 -4.54 -30.26
N SER A 40 -11.88 -4.71 -31.58
CA SER A 40 -11.76 -6.03 -32.21
C SER A 40 -10.35 -6.63 -32.04
N ARG A 41 -9.31 -5.81 -31.99
CA ARG A 41 -7.91 -6.23 -31.81
C ARG A 41 -7.53 -6.59 -30.38
N LEU A 42 -8.29 -6.14 -29.38
CA LEU A 42 -7.97 -6.39 -27.97
C LEU A 42 -8.15 -7.86 -27.59
N VAL A 43 -7.17 -8.42 -26.88
CA VAL A 43 -7.35 -9.69 -26.17
C VAL A 43 -7.58 -9.37 -24.70
N ILE A 44 -8.81 -9.59 -24.22
CA ILE A 44 -9.22 -9.18 -22.87
C ILE A 44 -9.24 -10.42 -21.98
N GLN A 45 -8.38 -10.42 -20.97
CA GLN A 45 -8.38 -11.48 -19.95
C GLN A 45 -9.44 -11.22 -18.87
N PRO A 46 -9.95 -12.24 -18.18
CA PRO A 46 -10.85 -12.07 -17.03
C PRO A 46 -10.21 -11.22 -15.92
N GLN A 47 -11.00 -10.53 -15.09
CA GLN A 47 -10.49 -9.66 -14.01
C GLN A 47 -9.67 -8.48 -14.56
N THR A 48 -10.14 -7.85 -15.63
CA THR A 48 -9.51 -6.66 -16.21
C THR A 48 -10.41 -5.45 -16.01
N LEU A 49 -9.84 -4.37 -15.48
CA LEU A 49 -10.43 -3.04 -15.54
C LEU A 49 -10.08 -2.42 -16.89
N ILE A 50 -11.07 -2.01 -17.67
CA ILE A 50 -10.87 -1.28 -18.92
C ILE A 50 -11.22 0.19 -18.69
N LEU A 51 -10.24 1.08 -18.87
CA LEU A 51 -10.47 2.52 -18.96
C LEU A 51 -10.78 2.86 -20.42
N PHE A 52 -12.05 3.11 -20.71
CA PHE A 52 -12.55 3.52 -22.02
C PHE A 52 -12.48 5.05 -22.11
N LEU A 53 -11.38 5.56 -22.67
CA LEU A 53 -10.99 6.96 -22.57
C LEU A 53 -11.70 7.81 -23.61
N SER A 54 -12.35 8.87 -23.15
CA SER A 54 -13.20 9.77 -23.94
C SER A 54 -14.24 9.05 -24.81
N PRO A 55 -15.27 8.43 -24.20
CA PRO A 55 -16.28 7.62 -24.89
C PRO A 55 -17.10 8.38 -25.95
N LEU A 56 -17.34 9.68 -25.75
CA LEU A 56 -18.21 10.50 -26.61
C LEU A 56 -19.53 9.77 -26.95
N LEU A 57 -19.77 9.43 -28.21
CA LEU A 57 -20.99 8.76 -28.67
C LEU A 57 -21.05 7.26 -28.36
N GLY A 58 -20.08 6.71 -27.63
CA GLY A 58 -20.06 5.29 -27.22
C GLY A 58 -19.71 4.32 -28.34
N TYR A 59 -19.05 4.77 -29.41
CA TYR A 59 -18.68 3.87 -30.52
C TYR A 59 -17.68 2.81 -30.07
N GLY A 60 -18.01 1.54 -30.31
CA GLY A 60 -17.22 0.40 -29.85
C GLY A 60 -17.60 -0.10 -28.45
N LEU A 61 -18.42 0.61 -27.68
CA LEU A 61 -18.77 0.21 -26.31
C LEU A 61 -19.62 -1.07 -26.29
N GLU A 62 -20.58 -1.19 -27.20
CA GLU A 62 -21.42 -2.40 -27.31
C GLU A 62 -20.59 -3.64 -27.70
N GLU A 63 -19.68 -3.48 -28.66
CA GLU A 63 -18.73 -4.52 -29.03
C GLU A 63 -17.76 -4.87 -27.89
N LEU A 64 -17.39 -3.89 -27.07
CA LEU A 64 -16.54 -4.12 -25.91
C LEU A 64 -17.30 -4.92 -24.84
N LEU A 65 -18.50 -4.49 -24.46
CA LEU A 65 -19.32 -5.12 -23.42
C LEU A 65 -19.76 -6.54 -23.78
N SER A 66 -19.93 -6.84 -25.07
CA SER A 66 -20.20 -8.20 -25.56
C SER A 66 -18.95 -9.10 -25.57
N LYS A 67 -17.75 -8.51 -25.64
CA LYS A 67 -16.47 -9.24 -25.69
C LYS A 67 -15.84 -9.49 -24.33
N ILE A 68 -16.10 -8.64 -23.34
CA ILE A 68 -15.49 -8.76 -22.02
C ILE A 68 -16.02 -9.99 -21.25
N PRO A 69 -15.16 -10.72 -20.52
CA PRO A 69 -15.60 -11.72 -19.55
C PRO A 69 -16.48 -11.13 -18.42
N GLU A 70 -17.26 -11.96 -17.73
CA GLU A 70 -18.18 -11.54 -16.65
C GLU A 70 -17.48 -10.77 -15.52
N ASN A 71 -16.24 -11.13 -15.19
CA ASN A 71 -15.46 -10.54 -14.10
C ASN A 71 -14.63 -9.31 -14.52
N CYS A 72 -14.98 -8.66 -15.63
CA CYS A 72 -14.36 -7.42 -16.06
C CYS A 72 -15.26 -6.22 -15.78
N PHE A 73 -14.66 -5.04 -15.71
CA PHE A 73 -15.37 -3.79 -15.48
C PHE A 73 -14.84 -2.71 -16.41
N VAL A 74 -15.72 -1.85 -16.91
CA VAL A 74 -15.40 -0.78 -17.86
C VAL A 74 -15.74 0.56 -17.24
N ILE A 75 -14.77 1.46 -17.16
CA ILE A 75 -14.99 2.87 -16.81
C ILE A 75 -14.90 3.69 -18.08
N GLY A 76 -16.02 4.26 -18.50
CA GLY A 76 -16.03 5.34 -19.49
C GLY A 76 -15.54 6.62 -18.81
N LEU A 77 -14.32 7.03 -19.09
CA LEU A 77 -13.69 8.15 -18.38
C LEU A 77 -13.63 9.39 -19.27
N GLU A 78 -14.25 10.48 -18.82
CA GLU A 78 -14.15 11.80 -19.43
C GLU A 78 -13.49 12.78 -18.46
N ALA A 79 -12.46 13.47 -18.93
CA ALA A 79 -11.79 14.56 -18.20
C ALA A 79 -12.55 15.89 -18.28
N ASP A 80 -13.32 16.08 -19.36
CA ASP A 80 -14.02 17.31 -19.68
C ASP A 80 -15.51 17.17 -19.39
N SER A 81 -16.08 18.12 -18.66
CA SER A 81 -17.47 18.08 -18.23
C SER A 81 -18.46 18.19 -19.39
N GLU A 82 -18.14 18.94 -20.45
CA GLU A 82 -19.00 19.07 -21.63
C GLU A 82 -18.96 17.79 -22.48
N LEU A 83 -17.80 17.13 -22.58
CA LEU A 83 -17.69 15.82 -23.24
C LEU A 83 -18.37 14.70 -22.42
N TYR A 84 -18.32 14.78 -21.10
CA TYR A 84 -19.09 13.90 -20.22
C TYR A 84 -20.59 14.04 -20.43
N GLU A 85 -21.13 15.27 -20.41
CA GLU A 85 -22.57 15.49 -20.64
C GLU A 85 -23.00 15.05 -22.04
N LEU A 86 -22.14 15.26 -23.05
CA LEU A 86 -22.35 14.71 -24.38
C LEU A 86 -22.40 13.18 -24.36
N SER A 87 -21.48 12.53 -23.65
CA SER A 87 -21.42 11.07 -23.55
C SER A 87 -22.65 10.51 -22.84
N LYS A 88 -23.01 11.08 -21.70
CA LYS A 88 -24.19 10.71 -20.91
C LYS A 88 -25.49 10.84 -21.72
N LYS A 89 -25.57 11.85 -22.59
CA LYS A 89 -26.75 12.06 -23.44
C LYS A 89 -26.84 11.06 -24.59
N HIS A 90 -25.72 10.69 -25.22
CA HIS A 90 -25.72 9.96 -26.49
C HIS A 90 -25.38 8.48 -26.38
N ILE A 91 -24.69 8.04 -25.33
CA ILE A 91 -24.50 6.61 -25.09
C ILE A 91 -25.87 5.97 -24.86
N PRO A 92 -26.23 4.88 -25.56
CA PRO A 92 -27.53 4.22 -25.38
C PRO A 92 -27.80 3.85 -23.92
N LYS A 93 -29.02 4.12 -23.44
CA LYS A 93 -29.41 3.87 -22.04
C LYS A 93 -29.20 2.42 -21.60
N HIS A 94 -29.42 1.45 -22.50
CA HIS A 94 -29.23 0.03 -22.18
C HIS A 94 -27.76 -0.32 -21.88
N LEU A 95 -26.79 0.37 -22.50
CA LEU A 95 -25.37 0.22 -22.18
C LEU A 95 -25.02 0.93 -20.88
N GLN A 96 -25.60 2.12 -20.63
CA GLN A 96 -25.42 2.84 -19.36
C GLN A 96 -25.96 2.05 -18.15
N SER A 97 -26.94 1.18 -18.37
CA SER A 97 -27.50 0.30 -17.34
C SER A 97 -26.77 -1.05 -17.19
N ASP A 98 -25.75 -1.35 -18.00
CA ASP A 98 -24.95 -2.57 -17.85
C ASP A 98 -24.18 -2.49 -16.51
N THR A 99 -24.32 -3.51 -15.67
CA THR A 99 -23.69 -3.55 -14.34
C THR A 99 -22.16 -3.60 -14.39
N ARG A 100 -21.57 -3.87 -15.56
CA ARG A 100 -20.12 -3.89 -15.80
C ARG A 100 -19.60 -2.58 -16.38
N PHE A 101 -20.45 -1.56 -16.54
CA PHE A 101 -20.08 -0.26 -17.09
C PHE A 101 -20.45 0.87 -16.15
N ALA A 102 -19.56 1.84 -16.02
CA ALA A 102 -19.84 3.12 -15.38
C ALA A 102 -19.22 4.26 -16.21
N LEU A 103 -20.04 5.27 -16.52
CA LEU A 103 -19.56 6.52 -17.11
C LEU A 103 -19.23 7.51 -15.99
N VAL A 104 -18.03 8.06 -15.99
CA VAL A 104 -17.50 8.92 -14.93
C VAL A 104 -16.85 10.15 -15.52
N HIS A 105 -17.18 11.31 -14.95
CA HIS A 105 -16.40 12.53 -15.11
C HIS A 105 -15.42 12.66 -13.94
N ALA A 106 -14.17 12.96 -14.24
CA ALA A 106 -13.19 13.27 -13.20
C ALA A 106 -12.22 14.34 -13.71
N ASP A 107 -12.01 15.36 -12.88
CA ASP A 107 -10.99 16.40 -13.06
C ASP A 107 -9.71 16.11 -12.26
N SER A 108 -9.75 15.07 -11.43
CA SER A 108 -8.70 14.68 -10.51
C SER A 108 -8.74 13.17 -10.22
N ILE A 109 -7.58 12.58 -9.92
CA ILE A 109 -7.44 11.13 -9.80
C ILE A 109 -7.88 10.59 -8.43
N SER A 110 -7.61 11.32 -7.35
CA SER A 110 -7.90 10.83 -5.99
C SER A 110 -9.38 10.53 -5.72
N PRO A 111 -10.34 11.40 -6.12
CA PRO A 111 -11.77 11.09 -5.98
C PRO A 111 -12.20 9.91 -6.85
N LEU A 112 -11.64 9.78 -8.06
CA LEU A 112 -11.91 8.67 -8.97
C LEU A 112 -11.50 7.32 -8.38
N LEU A 113 -10.30 7.23 -7.80
CA LEU A 113 -9.84 6.02 -7.11
C LEU A 113 -10.70 5.71 -5.87
N SER A 114 -11.05 6.72 -5.08
CA SER A 114 -11.89 6.55 -3.89
C SER A 114 -13.27 6.00 -4.25
N TRP A 115 -13.88 6.54 -5.32
CA TRP A 115 -15.13 6.03 -5.86
C TRP A 115 -15.01 4.58 -6.34
N PHE A 116 -13.92 4.24 -7.04
CA PHE A 116 -13.68 2.87 -7.50
C PHE A 116 -13.47 1.89 -6.34
N GLU A 117 -12.83 2.29 -5.25
CA GLU A 117 -12.66 1.45 -4.06
C GLU A 117 -14.00 1.16 -3.36
N GLN A 118 -14.96 2.09 -3.42
CA GLN A 118 -16.29 1.93 -2.83
C GLN A 118 -17.23 1.05 -3.68
N LEU A 119 -17.01 1.02 -4.99
CA LEU A 119 -17.63 0.03 -5.85
C LEU A 119 -17.14 -1.34 -5.37
N GLN A 120 -18.06 -2.16 -4.83
CA GLN A 120 -17.81 -3.57 -4.51
C GLN A 120 -17.62 -4.41 -5.79
N SER A 121 -16.92 -3.87 -6.78
CA SER A 121 -16.65 -4.46 -8.06
C SER A 121 -15.85 -5.76 -7.89
N PRO A 122 -16.00 -6.71 -8.83
CA PRO A 122 -15.21 -7.94 -8.81
C PRO A 122 -13.71 -7.60 -8.78
N PRO A 123 -12.88 -8.38 -8.05
CA PRO A 123 -11.48 -8.06 -7.88
C PRO A 123 -10.75 -8.12 -9.23
N VAL A 124 -10.38 -6.95 -9.74
CA VAL A 124 -9.60 -6.78 -10.98
C VAL A 124 -8.11 -6.98 -10.70
N ARG A 125 -7.38 -7.62 -11.62
CA ARG A 125 -5.95 -7.92 -11.52
C ARG A 125 -5.06 -7.03 -12.39
N ARG A 126 -5.65 -6.29 -13.32
CA ARG A 126 -4.93 -5.47 -14.29
C ARG A 126 -5.80 -4.33 -14.79
N CYS A 127 -5.14 -3.27 -15.24
CA CYS A 127 -5.74 -2.13 -15.90
C CYS A 127 -5.37 -2.15 -17.39
N LEU A 128 -6.34 -1.89 -18.27
CA LEU A 128 -6.12 -1.71 -19.70
C LEU A 128 -6.74 -0.39 -20.14
N ALA A 129 -5.99 0.42 -20.86
CA ALA A 129 -6.50 1.64 -21.48
C ALA A 129 -6.96 1.37 -22.91
N LEU A 130 -8.09 1.94 -23.29
CA LEU A 130 -8.58 1.95 -24.66
C LEU A 130 -9.01 3.37 -25.02
N ASP A 131 -8.29 3.99 -25.96
CA ASP A 131 -8.71 5.24 -26.58
C ASP A 131 -9.99 5.01 -27.39
N ALA A 132 -11.13 5.49 -26.87
CA ALA A 132 -12.41 5.35 -27.56
C ALA A 132 -12.54 6.32 -28.73
N SER A 133 -11.88 7.47 -28.64
CA SER A 133 -11.92 8.56 -29.62
C SER A 133 -10.63 9.37 -29.59
N ALA A 134 -10.47 10.32 -30.52
CA ALA A 134 -9.37 11.28 -30.46
C ALA A 134 -9.55 12.33 -29.33
N GLY A 135 -10.66 12.30 -28.58
CA GLY A 135 -10.85 13.10 -27.38
C GLY A 135 -9.83 12.80 -26.29
N SER A 136 -9.27 11.58 -26.25
CA SER A 136 -8.20 11.24 -25.31
C SER A 136 -6.94 12.07 -25.51
N SER A 137 -6.69 12.56 -26.74
CA SER A 137 -5.55 13.42 -27.06
C SER A 137 -5.68 14.84 -26.51
N LEU A 138 -6.90 15.31 -26.20
CA LEU A 138 -7.13 16.65 -25.64
C LEU A 138 -6.64 16.74 -24.19
N TYR A 139 -6.73 15.63 -23.44
CA TYR A 139 -6.41 15.53 -22.01
C TYR A 139 -5.45 14.38 -21.73
N SER A 140 -4.43 14.22 -22.59
CA SER A 140 -3.57 13.03 -22.59
C SER A 140 -2.78 12.82 -21.29
N ASP A 141 -2.37 13.90 -20.61
CA ASP A 141 -1.66 13.82 -19.34
C ASP A 141 -2.55 13.28 -18.23
N PHE A 142 -3.78 13.78 -18.13
CA PHE A 142 -4.78 13.29 -17.18
C PHE A 142 -5.08 11.81 -17.39
N TYR A 143 -5.34 11.37 -18.63
CA TYR A 143 -5.63 9.96 -18.89
C TYR A 143 -4.44 9.05 -18.63
N ARG A 144 -3.21 9.50 -18.93
CA ARG A 144 -1.99 8.76 -18.62
C ARG A 144 -1.80 8.61 -17.10
N GLU A 145 -2.03 9.70 -16.35
CA GLU A 145 -1.99 9.69 -14.89
C GLU A 145 -3.04 8.72 -14.32
N ALA A 146 -4.27 8.77 -14.82
CA ALA A 146 -5.34 7.87 -14.41
C ALA A 146 -4.96 6.39 -14.61
N VAL A 147 -4.44 6.03 -15.79
CA VAL A 147 -4.00 4.66 -16.08
C VAL A 147 -2.92 4.20 -15.09
N GLY A 148 -1.89 5.02 -14.87
CA GLY A 148 -0.79 4.70 -13.94
C GLY A 148 -1.26 4.60 -12.48
N ALA A 149 -2.21 5.44 -12.09
CA ALA A 149 -2.79 5.44 -10.75
C ALA A 149 -3.64 4.19 -10.49
N PHE A 150 -4.48 3.77 -11.45
CA PHE A 150 -5.24 2.52 -11.35
C PHE A 150 -4.33 1.30 -11.34
N ASP A 151 -3.27 1.26 -12.15
CA ASP A 151 -2.31 0.16 -12.13
C ASP A 151 -1.60 0.05 -10.77
N SER A 152 -1.16 1.18 -10.22
CA SER A 152 -0.54 1.26 -8.89
C SER A 152 -1.51 0.85 -7.77
N PHE A 153 -2.77 1.30 -7.84
CA PHE A 153 -3.83 0.94 -6.91
C PHE A 153 -4.08 -0.58 -6.91
N ILE A 154 -4.30 -1.17 -8.09
CA ILE A 154 -4.53 -2.62 -8.25
C ILE A 154 -3.33 -3.42 -7.74
N SER A 155 -2.11 -3.01 -8.12
CA SER A 155 -0.87 -3.66 -7.66
C SER A 155 -0.74 -3.65 -6.14
N THR A 156 -0.98 -2.49 -5.52
CA THR A 156 -0.92 -2.33 -4.06
C THR A 156 -1.99 -3.16 -3.35
N TRP A 157 -3.23 -3.13 -3.87
CA TRP A 157 -4.33 -3.90 -3.34
C TRP A 157 -4.02 -5.41 -3.33
N TRP A 158 -3.51 -5.95 -4.45
CA TRP A 158 -3.13 -7.37 -4.51
C TRP A 158 -1.94 -7.73 -3.64
N LYS A 159 -0.92 -6.87 -3.54
CA LYS A 159 0.20 -7.09 -2.61
C LYS A 159 -0.32 -7.21 -1.18
N ASN A 160 -1.16 -6.29 -0.75
CA ASN A 160 -1.77 -6.32 0.58
C ASN A 160 -2.65 -7.56 0.78
N ARG A 161 -3.47 -7.90 -0.22
CA ARG A 161 -4.36 -9.07 -0.18
C ARG A 161 -3.58 -10.38 -0.07
N MET A 162 -2.51 -10.53 -0.85
CA MET A 162 -1.64 -11.71 -0.81
C MET A 162 -0.98 -11.87 0.56
N THR A 163 -0.51 -10.78 1.16
CA THR A 163 0.01 -10.79 2.54
C THR A 163 -1.05 -11.27 3.53
N ILE A 164 -2.28 -10.75 3.46
CA ILE A 164 -3.38 -11.19 4.33
C ILE A 164 -3.75 -12.66 4.08
N MET A 165 -3.75 -13.12 2.82
CA MET A 165 -4.01 -14.53 2.49
C MET A 165 -2.95 -15.45 3.08
N ALA A 166 -1.68 -15.05 3.04
CA ALA A 166 -0.57 -15.84 3.57
C ALA A 166 -0.47 -15.80 5.10
N LEU A 167 -0.67 -14.62 5.70
CA LEU A 167 -0.37 -14.35 7.12
C LEU A 167 -1.61 -14.17 8.00
N GLY A 168 -2.80 -13.99 7.43
CA GLY A 168 -4.02 -13.68 8.19
C GLY A 168 -4.35 -14.73 9.24
N ARG A 169 -4.15 -16.02 8.94
CA ARG A 169 -4.32 -17.11 9.94
C ARG A 169 -3.32 -16.96 11.09
N ASN A 170 -2.09 -16.53 10.81
CA ASN A 170 -1.07 -16.30 11.84
C ASN A 170 -1.39 -15.06 12.68
N TYR A 171 -1.83 -13.97 12.04
CA TYR A 171 -2.27 -12.76 12.75
C TYR A 171 -3.39 -13.06 13.76
N HIS A 172 -4.46 -13.73 13.32
CA HIS A 172 -5.55 -14.13 14.21
C HIS A 172 -5.08 -15.05 15.34
N ARG A 173 -4.23 -16.04 15.03
CA ARG A 173 -3.67 -16.93 16.04
C ARG A 173 -2.85 -16.16 17.08
N ASN A 174 -2.04 -15.20 16.65
CA ASN A 174 -1.23 -14.39 17.53
C ASN A 174 -2.11 -13.46 18.38
N ILE A 175 -3.14 -12.83 17.81
CA ILE A 175 -4.12 -12.04 18.56
C ILE A 175 -4.73 -12.87 19.69
N LEU A 176 -5.23 -14.07 19.40
CA LEU A 176 -5.84 -14.94 20.42
C LEU A 176 -4.85 -15.35 21.53
N ARG A 177 -3.54 -15.44 21.22
CA ARG A 177 -2.49 -15.72 22.21
C ARG A 177 -2.08 -14.48 23.00
N ASN A 178 -2.10 -13.32 22.36
CA ASN A 178 -1.59 -12.07 22.91
C ASN A 178 -2.67 -11.27 23.66
N ILE A 179 -3.95 -11.52 23.38
CA ILE A 179 -5.06 -10.80 24.01
C ILE A 179 -5.07 -10.97 25.54
N SER A 180 -4.68 -12.15 26.04
CA SER A 180 -4.52 -12.39 27.48
C SER A 180 -3.41 -11.53 28.11
N LEU A 181 -2.45 -11.08 27.30
CA LEU A 181 -1.37 -10.21 27.76
C LEU A 181 -1.81 -8.76 27.95
N LEU A 182 -2.98 -8.36 27.43
CA LEU A 182 -3.54 -7.02 27.65
C LEU A 182 -3.73 -6.73 29.13
N ALA A 183 -4.10 -7.73 29.94
CA ALA A 183 -4.30 -7.57 31.39
C ALA A 183 -3.04 -7.08 32.13
N ARG A 184 -1.85 -7.35 31.60
CA ARG A 184 -0.56 -6.87 32.13
C ARG A 184 0.11 -5.81 31.27
N SER A 185 -0.52 -5.43 30.15
CA SER A 185 0.02 -4.44 29.24
C SER A 185 -0.08 -3.05 29.85
N LYS A 186 1.02 -2.31 29.82
CA LYS A 186 1.03 -0.88 30.13
C LYS A 186 0.53 -0.10 28.93
N GLN A 187 -0.05 1.06 29.19
CA GLN A 187 -0.40 2.00 28.13
C GLN A 187 0.86 2.63 27.55
N ILE A 188 0.89 2.80 26.23
CA ILE A 188 1.88 3.63 25.57
C ILE A 188 1.46 5.08 25.79
N LEU A 189 2.21 5.81 26.61
CA LEU A 189 1.86 7.18 26.98
C LEU A 189 2.47 8.19 26.01
N LYS A 190 1.63 9.09 25.50
CA LYS A 190 2.02 10.18 24.63
C LYS A 190 2.95 11.16 25.37
N GLY A 191 4.07 11.54 24.76
CA GLY A 191 5.02 12.50 25.36
C GLY A 191 5.63 12.02 26.68
N SER A 192 5.83 10.72 26.86
CA SER A 192 6.42 10.15 28.06
C SER A 192 7.96 10.13 28.05
N ILE A 193 8.58 10.28 26.88
CA ILE A 193 10.03 10.23 26.72
C ILE A 193 10.59 11.64 26.50
N ASN A 194 11.40 12.10 27.46
CA ASN A 194 12.00 13.43 27.48
C ASN A 194 13.45 13.47 26.97
N ARG A 195 13.98 12.35 26.49
CA ARG A 195 15.37 12.20 26.03
C ARG A 195 15.41 11.95 24.53
N PRO A 196 16.43 12.44 23.80
CA PRO A 196 16.57 12.16 22.38
C PRO A 196 16.37 10.69 22.04
N ILE A 197 15.43 10.38 21.15
CA ILE A 197 15.11 8.99 20.78
C ILE A 197 15.94 8.63 19.56
N LEU A 198 16.64 7.50 19.59
CA LEU A 198 17.27 6.92 18.42
C LEU A 198 16.55 5.61 18.06
N VAL A 199 15.87 5.60 16.92
CA VAL A 199 15.26 4.39 16.35
C VAL A 199 16.33 3.63 15.56
N ALA A 200 16.67 2.44 16.03
CA ALA A 200 17.65 1.57 15.39
C ALA A 200 16.92 0.47 14.59
N GLY A 201 16.90 0.63 13.28
CA GLY A 201 16.54 -0.40 12.30
C GLY A 201 17.67 -1.40 12.09
N ALA A 202 17.38 -2.49 11.37
CA ALA A 202 18.33 -3.58 11.14
C ALA A 202 19.06 -3.50 9.80
N GLY A 203 18.98 -2.37 9.09
CA GLY A 203 19.68 -2.16 7.82
C GLY A 203 21.17 -1.83 7.99
N PRO A 204 21.99 -1.95 6.93
CA PRO A 204 23.44 -1.73 6.96
C PRO A 204 23.91 -0.40 7.56
N SER A 205 23.14 0.70 7.44
CA SER A 205 23.56 1.99 8.02
C SER A 205 23.67 1.99 9.55
N LEU A 206 23.09 1.01 10.23
CA LEU A 206 23.30 0.80 11.67
C LEU A 206 24.78 0.60 11.99
N ASP A 207 25.52 -0.16 11.18
CA ASP A 207 26.92 -0.49 11.42
C ASP A 207 27.79 0.79 11.43
N GLY A 208 27.52 1.72 10.50
CA GLY A 208 28.19 3.02 10.46
C GLY A 208 27.83 3.96 11.63
N SER A 209 26.76 3.65 12.37
CA SER A 209 26.26 4.47 13.47
C SER A 209 26.68 3.95 14.85
N ILE A 210 27.22 2.74 14.96
CA ILE A 210 27.55 2.08 16.25
C ILE A 210 28.42 2.98 17.15
N SER A 211 29.52 3.52 16.62
CA SER A 211 30.45 4.37 17.39
C SER A 211 29.80 5.67 17.88
N PHE A 212 28.81 6.20 17.15
CA PHE A 212 28.03 7.35 17.60
C PHE A 212 27.10 6.95 18.75
N ILE A 213 26.40 5.82 18.62
CA ILE A 213 25.46 5.34 19.63
C ILE A 213 26.19 5.00 20.93
N GLN A 214 27.35 4.33 20.87
CA GLN A 214 28.16 4.02 22.05
C GLN A 214 28.61 5.27 22.81
N ARG A 215 29.17 6.27 22.09
CA ARG A 215 29.63 7.54 22.68
C ARG A 215 28.51 8.34 23.35
N ASN A 216 27.29 8.24 22.83
CA ASN A 216 26.13 8.99 23.30
C ASN A 216 25.13 8.10 24.07
N ARG A 217 25.49 6.86 24.43
CA ARG A 217 24.52 5.89 24.94
C ARG A 217 23.81 6.38 26.19
N SER A 218 24.53 7.06 27.07
CA SER A 218 23.98 7.56 28.32
C SER A 218 22.94 8.64 28.12
N THR A 219 22.91 9.36 26.99
CA THR A 219 21.99 10.48 26.69
C THR A 219 20.79 10.06 25.84
N LEU A 220 20.97 9.07 24.96
CA LEU A 220 19.95 8.56 24.06
C LEU A 220 18.95 7.63 24.76
N TYR A 221 17.70 7.68 24.30
CA TYR A 221 16.73 6.59 24.43
C TYR A 221 16.81 5.73 23.16
N VAL A 222 17.37 4.52 23.26
CA VAL A 222 17.57 3.62 22.12
C VAL A 222 16.37 2.70 21.97
N LEU A 223 15.61 2.91 20.90
CA LEU A 223 14.46 2.10 20.52
C LEU A 223 14.87 1.16 19.38
N ALA A 224 15.07 -0.12 19.69
CA ALA A 224 15.46 -1.11 18.69
C ALA A 224 14.22 -1.66 17.97
N VAL A 225 14.31 -1.87 16.66
CA VAL A 225 13.40 -2.82 16.00
C VAL A 225 13.83 -4.25 16.34
N ASP A 226 12.89 -5.20 16.26
CA ASP A 226 13.08 -6.61 16.60
C ASP A 226 14.41 -7.21 16.12
N THR A 227 14.71 -7.11 14.83
CA THR A 227 15.92 -7.66 14.19
C THR A 227 17.21 -6.88 14.49
N ALA A 228 17.12 -5.63 14.95
CA ALA A 228 18.28 -4.81 15.28
C ALA A 228 18.79 -5.04 16.71
N LEU A 229 17.96 -5.62 17.58
CA LEU A 229 18.28 -5.82 18.99
C LEU A 229 19.57 -6.63 19.18
N ALA A 230 19.74 -7.72 18.42
CA ALA A 230 20.93 -8.56 18.45
C ALA A 230 22.19 -7.80 18.01
N ALA A 231 22.11 -6.99 16.94
CA ALA A 231 23.23 -6.22 16.44
C ALA A 231 23.71 -5.16 17.44
N LEU A 232 22.77 -4.45 18.08
CA LEU A 232 23.09 -3.50 19.14
C LEU A 232 23.79 -4.18 20.33
N ALA A 233 23.26 -5.32 20.79
CA ALA A 233 23.84 -6.03 21.92
C ALA A 233 25.24 -6.59 21.62
N GLN A 234 25.48 -7.10 20.42
CA GLN A 234 26.82 -7.53 19.99
C GLN A 234 27.82 -6.38 20.00
N ALA A 235 27.37 -5.15 19.71
CA ALA A 235 28.16 -3.94 19.84
C ALA A 235 28.24 -3.38 21.27
N GLY A 236 27.75 -4.10 22.29
CA GLY A 236 27.74 -3.65 23.67
C GLY A 236 26.75 -2.52 23.96
N ILE A 237 25.74 -2.32 23.11
CA ILE A 237 24.70 -1.30 23.26
C ILE A 237 23.43 -1.96 23.82
N THR A 238 23.04 -1.58 25.04
CA THR A 238 21.75 -1.99 25.62
C THR A 238 20.62 -1.13 25.05
N ALA A 239 19.56 -1.72 24.50
CA ALA A 239 18.38 -0.97 24.09
C ALA A 239 17.51 -0.57 25.31
N ASP A 240 16.87 0.59 25.28
CA ASP A 240 15.93 1.03 26.31
C ASP A 240 14.53 0.41 26.13
N ALA A 241 14.19 0.08 24.88
CA ALA A 241 13.04 -0.74 24.53
C ALA A 241 13.22 -1.39 23.16
N VAL A 242 12.41 -2.40 22.88
CA VAL A 242 12.33 -3.06 21.58
C VAL A 242 10.91 -3.03 21.02
N ILE A 243 10.78 -2.83 19.71
CA ILE A 243 9.52 -2.94 18.97
C ILE A 243 9.43 -4.27 18.24
N VAL A 244 8.34 -4.99 18.47
CA VAL A 244 8.05 -6.28 17.84
C VAL A 244 6.79 -6.18 17.00
N LEU A 245 6.93 -6.37 15.70
CA LEU A 245 5.81 -6.35 14.75
C LEU A 245 5.70 -7.66 13.96
N GLU A 246 6.83 -8.35 13.71
CA GLU A 246 6.82 -9.59 12.94
C GLU A 246 5.96 -10.69 13.61
N SER A 247 5.07 -11.27 12.83
CA SER A 247 4.10 -12.29 13.26
C SER A 247 4.64 -13.71 13.16
N GLN A 248 5.67 -13.91 12.33
CA GLN A 248 6.14 -15.22 11.92
C GLN A 248 7.16 -15.78 12.90
N TYR A 249 7.30 -17.11 12.91
CA TYR A 249 8.07 -17.82 13.95
C TYR A 249 9.56 -17.45 13.99
N TRP A 250 10.18 -17.17 12.84
CA TRP A 250 11.64 -16.92 12.75
C TRP A 250 12.09 -15.74 13.60
N ILE A 251 11.22 -14.76 13.87
CA ILE A 251 11.62 -13.58 14.64
C ILE A 251 12.05 -13.92 16.06
N GLU A 252 11.60 -15.05 16.61
CA GLU A 252 12.05 -15.53 17.93
C GLU A 252 13.58 -15.68 18.00
N GLN A 253 14.25 -15.99 16.87
CA GLN A 253 15.70 -16.11 16.80
C GLN A 253 16.41 -14.80 17.19
N ALA A 254 15.82 -13.65 16.87
CA ALA A 254 16.35 -12.34 17.27
C ALA A 254 16.34 -12.14 18.80
N PHE A 255 15.52 -12.91 19.53
CA PHE A 255 15.28 -12.78 20.95
C PHE A 255 15.87 -13.91 21.80
N HIS A 256 16.43 -14.97 21.20
CA HIS A 256 16.97 -16.12 21.95
C HIS A 256 18.05 -15.72 22.98
N GLY A 257 18.93 -14.77 22.64
CA GLY A 257 19.96 -14.25 23.54
C GLY A 257 19.44 -13.28 24.62
N PHE A 258 18.15 -12.94 24.58
CA PHE A 258 17.54 -11.92 25.44
C PHE A 258 16.53 -12.50 26.42
N ARG A 259 16.51 -13.83 26.60
CA ARG A 259 15.61 -14.48 27.56
C ARG A 259 15.80 -13.90 28.95
N SER A 260 14.72 -13.39 29.54
CA SER A 260 14.74 -12.76 30.88
C SER A 260 15.66 -11.53 30.98
N SER A 261 15.97 -10.87 29.87
CA SER A 261 16.73 -9.61 29.84
C SER A 261 16.02 -8.43 30.50
N THR A 262 14.71 -8.54 30.73
CA THR A 262 13.83 -7.50 31.29
C THR A 262 13.67 -6.23 30.43
N ILE A 263 14.18 -6.25 29.20
CA ILE A 263 14.06 -5.13 28.25
C ILE A 263 12.58 -4.84 27.99
N PRO A 264 12.11 -3.58 28.11
CA PRO A 264 10.75 -3.19 27.77
C PRO A 264 10.39 -3.52 26.32
N VAL A 265 9.18 -4.03 26.12
CA VAL A 265 8.68 -4.48 24.82
C VAL A 265 7.45 -3.66 24.43
N PHE A 266 7.53 -2.99 23.28
CA PHE A 266 6.39 -2.47 22.56
C PHE A 266 6.02 -3.49 21.48
N ALA A 267 4.81 -4.04 21.48
CA ALA A 267 4.46 -5.10 20.53
C ALA A 267 3.09 -4.93 19.90
N ASP A 268 2.99 -5.26 18.61
CA ASP A 268 1.71 -5.38 17.95
C ASP A 268 0.97 -6.63 18.44
N LEU A 269 -0.35 -6.55 18.60
CA LEU A 269 -1.18 -7.71 18.94
C LEU A 269 -1.01 -8.89 17.97
N THR A 270 -0.69 -8.62 16.70
CA THR A 270 -0.45 -9.64 15.67
C THR A 270 0.95 -10.23 15.71
N ALA A 271 1.88 -9.67 16.50
CA ALA A 271 3.27 -10.11 16.55
C ALA A 271 3.44 -11.49 17.19
N ARG A 272 4.56 -12.15 16.91
CA ARG A 272 4.83 -13.50 17.37
C ARG A 272 4.93 -13.55 18.90
N HIS A 273 4.01 -14.28 19.53
CA HIS A 273 3.94 -14.41 21.00
C HIS A 273 5.28 -14.71 21.70
N GLY A 274 6.13 -15.58 21.13
CA GLY A 274 7.43 -15.89 21.74
C GLY A 274 8.36 -14.69 21.76
N ALA A 275 8.42 -13.90 20.69
CA ALA A 275 9.24 -12.68 20.64
C ALA A 275 8.77 -11.61 21.63
N ILE A 276 7.47 -11.55 21.92
CA ILE A 276 6.90 -10.65 22.93
C ILE A 276 7.30 -11.09 24.36
N THR A 277 7.31 -12.40 24.62
CA THR A 277 7.41 -12.94 25.98
C THR A 277 8.82 -13.33 26.42
N LEU A 278 9.71 -13.67 25.47
CA LEU A 278 11.10 -14.05 25.76
C LEU A 278 11.86 -13.00 26.58
N PRO A 279 11.80 -11.69 26.28
CA PRO A 279 12.52 -10.68 27.06
C PRO A 279 12.14 -10.64 28.54
N GLY A 280 10.87 -10.91 28.87
CA GLY A 280 10.37 -10.90 30.25
C GLY A 280 10.29 -9.50 30.88
N GLY A 281 10.45 -8.43 30.10
CA GLY A 281 10.34 -7.04 30.57
C GLY A 281 8.91 -6.49 30.60
N PRO A 282 8.75 -5.20 30.97
CA PRO A 282 7.47 -4.50 30.87
C PRO A 282 6.93 -4.56 29.44
N LEU A 283 5.64 -4.88 29.29
CA LEU A 283 4.98 -5.00 27.99
C LEU A 283 4.02 -3.84 27.78
N SER A 284 4.05 -3.24 26.58
CA SER A 284 3.05 -2.30 26.10
C SER A 284 2.58 -2.72 24.72
N LEU A 285 1.32 -3.14 24.61
CA LEU A 285 0.72 -3.57 23.35
C LEU A 285 0.16 -2.38 22.56
N PHE A 286 0.25 -2.49 21.24
CA PHE A 286 -0.45 -1.66 20.26
C PHE A 286 -1.10 -2.58 19.21
N TYR A 287 -1.87 -1.99 18.30
CA TYR A 287 -2.61 -2.74 17.29
C TYR A 287 -2.54 -2.07 15.92
N THR A 288 -2.29 -2.85 14.89
CA THR A 288 -2.40 -2.43 13.49
C THR A 288 -3.58 -3.13 12.83
N CYS A 289 -4.58 -2.37 12.39
CA CYS A 289 -5.75 -2.95 11.74
C CYS A 289 -5.42 -3.53 10.35
N PHE A 290 -5.50 -4.86 10.22
CA PHE A 290 -5.14 -5.59 8.98
C PHE A 290 -6.35 -6.13 8.20
N ASP A 291 -7.50 -6.32 8.84
CA ASP A 291 -8.77 -6.66 8.19
C ASP A 291 -10.00 -6.18 9.00
N GLN A 292 -11.20 -6.35 8.43
CA GLN A 292 -12.49 -6.10 9.09
C GLN A 292 -13.20 -7.42 9.41
N SER A 293 -12.58 -8.27 10.23
CA SER A 293 -13.19 -9.51 10.71
C SER A 293 -14.15 -9.28 11.88
N SER A 294 -15.12 -10.20 12.04
CA SER A 294 -16.06 -10.17 13.16
C SER A 294 -15.38 -10.22 14.53
N LEU A 295 -14.22 -10.89 14.63
CA LEU A 295 -13.41 -10.90 15.85
C LEU A 295 -12.90 -9.50 16.17
N LEU A 296 -12.24 -8.83 15.22
CA LEU A 296 -11.64 -7.51 15.43
C LEU A 296 -12.71 -6.46 15.75
N ASN A 297 -13.81 -6.45 15.00
CA ASN A 297 -14.95 -5.55 15.24
C ASN A 297 -15.51 -5.76 16.66
N ARG A 298 -15.58 -7.00 17.14
CA ARG A 298 -16.02 -7.30 18.51
C ARG A 298 -15.03 -6.77 19.54
N LEU A 299 -13.73 -6.98 19.34
CA LEU A 299 -12.69 -6.46 20.26
C LEU A 299 -12.72 -4.93 20.34
N GLU A 300 -12.92 -4.26 19.21
CA GLU A 300 -13.08 -2.81 19.12
C GLU A 300 -14.32 -2.34 19.88
N SER A 301 -15.49 -2.95 19.63
CA SER A 301 -16.75 -2.60 20.29
C SER A 301 -16.72 -2.77 21.81
N LEU A 302 -15.87 -3.66 22.32
CA LEU A 302 -15.66 -3.90 23.75
C LEU A 302 -14.56 -3.01 24.34
N GLY A 303 -13.91 -2.16 23.55
CA GLY A 303 -12.79 -1.32 23.99
C GLY A 303 -11.55 -2.12 24.41
N LEU A 304 -11.39 -3.33 23.88
CA LEU A 304 -10.26 -4.22 24.22
C LEU A 304 -9.04 -4.02 23.32
N LEU A 305 -9.17 -3.32 22.19
CA LEU A 305 -8.03 -3.01 21.35
C LEU A 305 -7.17 -1.92 22.02
N PRO A 306 -5.83 -2.10 22.08
CA PRO A 306 -4.92 -1.10 22.60
C PRO A 306 -4.76 0.07 21.60
N LEU A 307 -3.78 0.95 21.84
CA LEU A 307 -3.43 2.03 20.92
C LEU A 307 -3.35 1.53 19.47
N GLU A 308 -4.21 2.05 18.61
CA GLU A 308 -4.14 1.77 17.17
C GLU A 308 -3.05 2.61 16.51
N ILE A 309 -2.26 1.97 15.65
CA ILE A 309 -1.30 2.64 14.78
C ILE A 309 -1.63 2.35 13.31
N PRO A 310 -1.32 3.29 12.38
CA PRO A 310 -1.60 3.08 10.97
C PRO A 310 -0.74 1.96 10.35
N ARG A 311 -1.23 1.40 9.24
CA ARG A 311 -0.47 0.46 8.41
C ARG A 311 0.69 1.17 7.71
N LEU A 312 1.89 1.01 8.22
CA LEU A 312 3.09 1.68 7.70
C LEU A 312 4.01 0.77 6.86
N GLY A 313 3.71 -0.52 6.76
CA GLY A 313 4.40 -1.45 5.84
C GLY A 313 5.78 -1.95 6.28
N SER A 314 6.35 -1.46 7.39
CA SER A 314 7.58 -2.01 7.97
C SER A 314 7.65 -1.78 9.48
N VAL A 315 8.42 -2.63 10.18
CA VAL A 315 8.70 -2.51 11.62
C VAL A 315 9.39 -1.18 11.95
N GLY A 316 10.30 -0.74 11.07
CA GLY A 316 11.01 0.53 11.22
C GLY A 316 10.10 1.76 11.19
N LEU A 317 9.14 1.79 10.27
CA LEU A 317 8.17 2.89 10.22
C LEU A 317 7.19 2.86 11.40
N ALA A 318 6.77 1.67 11.84
CA ALA A 318 6.02 1.52 13.09
C ALA A 318 6.83 2.02 14.29
N ALA A 319 8.14 1.75 14.33
CA ALA A 319 9.02 2.24 15.38
C ALA A 319 9.20 3.75 15.39
N LEU A 320 9.34 4.37 14.21
CA LEU A 320 9.33 5.83 14.08
C LEU A 320 8.00 6.44 14.53
N TYR A 321 6.87 5.80 14.22
CA TYR A 321 5.56 6.26 14.66
C TYR A 321 5.43 6.21 16.19
N ILE A 322 5.79 5.09 16.82
CA ILE A 322 5.79 4.96 18.29
C ILE A 322 6.78 5.93 18.94
N ALA A 323 7.98 6.10 18.38
CA ALA A 323 8.94 7.10 18.83
C ALA A 323 8.33 8.51 18.78
N ARG A 324 7.65 8.86 17.68
CA ARG A 324 6.99 10.17 17.54
C ARG A 324 5.84 10.36 18.52
N TYR A 325 5.07 9.30 18.76
CA TYR A 325 3.95 9.33 19.70
C TYR A 325 4.43 9.51 21.15
N THR A 326 5.50 8.80 21.53
CA THR A 326 6.05 8.80 22.90
C THR A 326 6.97 9.98 23.19
N ALA A 327 7.54 10.63 22.17
CA ALA A 327 8.42 11.79 22.33
C ALA A 327 7.67 13.02 22.85
N SER A 328 8.26 13.71 23.83
CA SER A 328 7.82 15.04 24.26
C SER A 328 8.01 16.08 23.17
N ALA A 329 7.31 17.22 23.28
CA ALA A 329 7.19 18.21 22.21
C ALA A 329 8.52 18.69 21.60
N GLN A 330 9.57 18.79 22.42
CA GLN A 330 10.90 19.26 22.02
C GLN A 330 11.95 18.14 21.93
N THR A 331 11.54 16.89 22.05
CA THR A 331 12.46 15.75 22.03
C THR A 331 12.79 15.38 20.57
N PRO A 332 14.08 15.45 20.17
CA PRO A 332 14.47 15.07 18.82
C PRO A 332 14.40 13.55 18.64
N ILE A 333 14.14 13.13 17.40
CA ILE A 333 14.07 11.73 16.99
C ILE A 333 15.09 11.53 15.87
N PHE A 334 16.06 10.67 16.13
CA PHE A 334 17.05 10.19 15.18
C PHE A 334 16.69 8.78 14.73
N PHE A 335 17.19 8.37 13.57
CA PHE A 335 17.06 6.99 13.12
C PHE A 335 18.30 6.54 12.36
N THR A 336 18.51 5.22 12.35
CA THR A 336 19.56 4.56 11.58
C THR A 336 19.11 3.13 11.24
N GLY A 337 19.73 2.48 10.26
CA GLY A 337 19.37 1.12 9.83
C GLY A 337 17.99 1.02 9.16
N LEU A 338 17.48 2.12 8.61
CA LEU A 338 16.23 2.19 7.83
C LEU A 338 16.55 2.58 6.38
N ASP A 339 17.24 1.69 5.67
CA ASP A 339 17.91 2.03 4.40
C ASP A 339 16.99 2.00 3.17
N PHE A 340 15.89 1.23 3.21
CA PHE A 340 14.94 1.01 2.10
C PHE A 340 15.58 0.74 0.73
N SER A 341 16.81 0.23 0.74
CA SER A 341 17.64 0.01 -0.44
C SER A 341 18.67 -1.08 -0.15
N TRP A 342 19.14 -1.72 -1.21
CA TRP A 342 20.26 -2.65 -1.12
C TRP A 342 21.56 -1.83 -1.17
N GLN A 343 22.32 -1.84 -0.08
CA GLN A 343 23.70 -1.33 -0.08
C GLN A 343 24.67 -2.46 -0.46
N SER A 344 25.97 -2.29 -0.21
CA SER A 344 27.08 -3.18 -0.62
C SER A 344 26.94 -4.62 -0.10
N GLY A 345 26.04 -5.40 -0.71
CA GLY A 345 25.93 -6.85 -0.51
C GLY A 345 24.89 -7.32 0.50
N PHE A 346 24.71 -6.61 1.61
CA PHE A 346 23.81 -7.03 2.69
C PHE A 346 22.47 -6.27 2.69
N SER A 347 21.38 -7.01 2.96
CA SER A 347 20.06 -6.42 3.23
C SER A 347 19.90 -5.93 4.68
N HIS A 348 20.78 -6.36 5.58
CA HIS A 348 20.72 -6.10 7.02
C HIS A 348 22.12 -5.83 7.59
N SER A 349 22.20 -5.22 8.78
CA SER A 349 23.43 -5.02 9.54
C SER A 349 24.10 -6.34 9.89
N GLN A 350 25.42 -6.34 10.06
CA GLN A 350 26.18 -7.57 10.29
C GLN A 350 25.61 -8.39 11.45
N GLY A 351 25.34 -7.75 12.60
CA GLY A 351 24.88 -8.44 13.80
C GLY A 351 23.41 -8.90 13.77
N ALA A 352 22.66 -8.65 12.69
CA ALA A 352 21.28 -9.11 12.56
C ALA A 352 21.20 -10.64 12.38
N PRO A 353 20.03 -11.27 12.65
CA PRO A 353 19.87 -12.72 12.58
C PRO A 353 20.21 -13.32 11.20
N TRP A 354 19.83 -12.66 10.11
CA TRP A 354 20.03 -13.18 8.75
C TRP A 354 21.52 -13.21 8.34
N PRO A 355 22.29 -12.11 8.39
CA PRO A 355 23.72 -12.16 8.07
C PRO A 355 24.53 -13.04 9.04
N THR A 356 24.08 -13.17 10.30
CA THR A 356 24.70 -14.12 11.26
C THR A 356 24.49 -15.57 10.81
N ARG A 357 23.26 -15.92 10.40
CA ARG A 357 22.96 -17.26 9.89
C ARG A 357 23.75 -17.59 8.63
N ASP A 358 23.80 -16.68 7.66
CA ASP A 358 24.53 -16.88 6.41
C ASP A 358 26.01 -17.18 6.68
N ARG A 359 26.62 -16.44 7.61
CA ARG A 359 28.01 -16.68 8.05
C ARG A 359 28.21 -18.01 8.76
N VAL A 360 27.25 -18.45 9.59
CA VAL A 360 27.32 -19.76 10.28
C VAL A 360 27.14 -20.93 9.32
N THR A 361 26.30 -20.79 8.29
CA THR A 361 26.05 -21.85 7.31
C THR A 361 27.02 -21.85 6.14
N ALA A 362 27.82 -20.79 6.01
CA ALA A 362 28.79 -20.66 4.93
C ALA A 362 29.83 -21.78 4.95
N ASN A 363 30.14 -22.29 3.77
CA ASN A 363 31.15 -23.31 3.57
C ASN A 363 31.84 -23.07 2.22
N ARG A 364 32.85 -23.89 1.89
CA ARG A 364 33.61 -23.74 0.65
C ARG A 364 32.74 -23.75 -0.63
N LEU A 365 31.62 -24.47 -0.64
CA LEU A 365 30.73 -24.60 -1.79
C LEU A 365 29.58 -23.57 -1.76
N GLN A 366 29.35 -22.94 -0.62
CA GLN A 366 28.35 -21.89 -0.41
C GLN A 366 28.98 -20.79 0.45
N PRO A 367 29.77 -19.88 -0.14
CA PRO A 367 30.34 -18.77 0.61
C PRO A 367 29.21 -17.88 1.15
N ALA A 368 29.46 -17.23 2.29
CA ALA A 368 28.56 -16.19 2.78
C ALA A 368 28.41 -15.11 1.69
N GLY A 369 27.21 -14.55 1.55
CA GLY A 369 27.00 -13.38 0.69
C GLY A 369 27.93 -12.22 1.08
N PRO A 370 28.18 -11.30 0.13
CA PRO A 370 29.07 -10.15 0.32
C PRO A 370 28.73 -9.34 1.55
#